data_AF-A0A842PJH9-F1
#
_entry.id   AF-A0A842PJH9-F1
#
_cell.length_a   1.000
_cell.length_b   1.000
_cell.length_c   1.000
_cell.angle_alpha   90.00
_cell.angle_beta   90.00
_cell.angle_gamma   90.00
#
_symmetry.space_group_name_H-M   'P 1'
#
loop_
_entity.id
_entity.type
_entity.pdbx_description
1 polymer ?
#
loop_
_entity_poly.entity_id
_entity_poly.type
_entity_poly.pdbx_seq_one_letter_code
_entity_poly.pdbx_strand_id
1 'polypeptide(L)' 'MKEKTKSGKVCIIGLGYVGLPLAKAFSKHLKVIAFDIDEAKINFFASQKPLLKNAYAIFK' A
#
# COMPACT_ATOMS: atom_id res chain seq x y z
N MET A 1 8.87 23.26 19.37
CA MET A 1 9.19 22.06 18.56
C MET A 1 8.45 22.20 17.23
N LYS A 2 9.13 22.39 16.09
CA LYS A 2 8.43 22.56 14.79
C LYS A 2 8.04 21.18 14.27
N GLU A 3 6.76 20.85 14.33
CA GLU A 3 6.21 19.63 13.75
C GLU A 3 6.22 19.76 12.22
N LYS A 4 7.09 18.98 11.58
CA LYS A 4 7.22 18.97 10.12
C LYS A 4 6.12 18.04 9.60
N THR A 5 4.96 18.58 9.23
CA THR A 5 3.84 17.83 8.65
C THR A 5 4.17 17.37 7.22
N LYS A 6 5.19 16.51 7.07
CA LYS A 6 5.41 15.77 5.83
C LYS A 6 4.24 14.80 5.72
N SER A 7 3.47 14.92 4.64
CA SER A 7 2.42 13.96 4.26
C SER A 7 2.93 12.53 4.48
N GLY A 8 2.36 11.83 5.46
CA GLY A 8 2.86 10.57 5.98
C GLY A 8 2.85 9.49 4.91
N LYS A 9 3.89 8.64 4.90
CA LYS A 9 3.96 7.44 4.06
C LYS A 9 3.87 6.21 4.96
N VAL A 10 3.07 5.22 4.58
CA VAL A 10 2.90 3.97 5.32
C VAL A 10 3.30 2.81 4.42
N CYS A 11 4.11 1.88 4.93
CA CYS A 11 4.43 0.64 4.25
C CYS A 11 3.68 -0.51 4.92
N ILE A 12 3.06 -1.39 4.13
CA ILE A 12 2.37 -2.59 4.59
C ILE A 12 3.03 -3.79 3.94
N ILE A 13 3.52 -4.69 4.78
CA ILE A 13 4.21 -5.93 4.41
C ILE A 13 3.25 -7.09 4.65
N GLY A 14 2.94 -7.83 3.60
CA GLY A 14 1.94 -8.89 3.57
C GLY A 14 0.57 -8.38 3.12
N LEU A 15 0.08 -8.86 1.98
CA LEU A 15 -1.23 -8.51 1.39
C LEU A 15 -2.20 -9.69 1.48
N GLY A 16 -2.17 -10.37 2.62
CA GLY A 16 -3.18 -11.36 2.98
C GLY A 16 -4.49 -10.72 3.45
N TYR A 17 -5.28 -11.51 4.18
CA TYR A 17 -6.60 -11.12 4.67
C TYR A 17 -6.62 -9.80 5.46
N VAL A 18 -5.57 -9.51 6.24
CA VAL A 18 -5.51 -8.28 7.05
C VAL A 18 -4.84 -7.13 6.30
N GLY A 19 -3.70 -7.39 5.66
CA GLY A 19 -2.89 -6.34 5.06
C GLY A 19 -3.52 -5.68 3.85
N LEU A 20 -4.30 -6.41 3.04
CA LEU A 20 -4.96 -5.83 1.87
C LEU A 20 -6.09 -4.85 2.26
N PRO A 21 -7.04 -5.18 3.16
CA PRO A 21 -8.00 -4.20 3.68
C PRO A 21 -7.32 -3.00 4.33
N LEU A 22 -6.21 -3.23 5.04
CA LEU A 22 -5.45 -2.17 5.71
C LEU A 22 -4.81 -1.22 4.67
N ALA A 23 -4.19 -1.75 3.62
CA ALA A 23 -3.64 -0.96 2.52
C ALA A 23 -4.71 -0.12 1.83
N LYS A 24 -5.89 -0.70 1.62
CA LYS A 24 -7.05 0.00 1.05
C LYS A 24 -7.60 1.09 1.97
N ALA A 25 -7.59 0.89 3.28
CA ALA A 25 -8.06 1.89 4.24
C ALA A 25 -7.08 3.07 4.32
N PHE A 26 -5.78 2.82 4.42
CA PHE A 26 -4.77 3.87 4.51
C PHE A 26 -4.56 4.62 3.19
N SER A 27 -4.73 3.99 2.03
CA SER A 27 -4.53 4.65 0.71
C SER A 27 -5.52 5.78 0.43
N LYS A 28 -6.62 5.85 1.20
CA LYS A 28 -7.59 6.96 1.19
C LYS A 28 -7.05 8.25 1.79
N HIS A 29 -6.08 8.16 2.70
CA HIS A 29 -5.59 9.31 3.49
C HIS A 29 -4.09 9.53 3.35
N LEU A 30 -3.33 8.48 3.09
CA LEU A 30 -1.86 8.47 3.10
C LEU A 30 -1.32 7.84 1.82
N LYS A 31 -0.07 8.15 1.49
CA LYS A 31 0.67 7.38 0.48
C LYS A 31 1.05 6.03 1.08
N VAL A 32 0.61 4.95 0.43
CA VAL A 32 0.87 3.59 0.90
C VAL A 32 1.95 2.93 0.05
N ILE A 33 2.76 2.06 0.63
CA ILE A 33 3.62 1.14 -0.11
C ILE A 33 3.14 -0.25 0.28
N ALA A 34 2.84 -1.09 -0.70
CA ALA A 34 2.30 -2.42 -0.50
C ALA A 34 3.33 -3.45 -0.97
N PHE A 35 3.70 -4.39 -0.11
CA PHE A 35 4.70 -5.42 -0.38
C PHE A 35 4.15 -6.80 -0.01
N ASP A 36 4.40 -7.81 -0.83
CA ASP A 36 4.17 -9.23 -0.55
C ASP A 36 5.25 -10.02 -1.28
N ILE A 37 5.59 -11.21 -0.77
CA ILE A 37 6.57 -12.10 -1.41
C ILE A 37 5.98 -12.81 -2.63
N ASP A 38 4.66 -12.93 -2.69
CA ASP A 38 3.93 -13.56 -3.78
C ASP A 38 3.72 -12.57 -4.93
N GLU A 39 4.54 -12.69 -5.96
CA GLU A 39 4.53 -11.82 -7.14
C GLU A 39 3.19 -11.91 -7.91
N ALA A 40 2.63 -13.13 -8.03
CA ALA A 40 1.36 -13.33 -8.73
C ALA A 40 0.22 -12.58 -8.04
N LYS A 41 0.24 -12.59 -6.70
CA LYS A 41 -0.71 -11.83 -5.86
C LYS A 41 -0.57 -10.33 -6.05
N ILE A 42 0.66 -9.80 -6.07
CA ILE A 42 0.89 -8.37 -6.32
C ILE A 42 0.40 -7.98 -7.72
N ASN A 43 0.74 -8.76 -8.75
CA ASN A 43 0.34 -8.48 -10.14
C ASN A 43 -1.18 -8.51 -10.31
N PHE A 44 -1.84 -9.50 -9.68
CA PHE A 44 -3.29 -9.57 -9.63
C PHE A 44 -3.91 -8.29 -9.04
N PHE A 45 -3.44 -7.85 -7.87
CA PHE A 45 -3.97 -6.63 -7.23
C PHE A 45 -3.58 -5.33 -7.94
N ALA A 46 -2.39 -5.26 -8.55
CA ALA A 46 -1.95 -4.12 -9.34
C ALA A 46 -2.79 -3.92 -10.60
N SER A 47 -3.25 -5.02 -11.22
CA SER A 47 -4.15 -4.97 -12.38
C SER A 47 -5.55 -4.43 -12.04
N GLN A 48 -5.96 -4.52 -10.77
CA GLN A 48 -7.25 -4.02 -10.30
C GLN A 48 -7.20 -2.50 -10.04
N LYS A 49 -7.36 -1.72 -11.11
CA LYS A 49 -7.61 -0.26 -11.06
C LYS A 49 -8.96 -0.02 -10.36
N PRO A 50 -9.05 0.35 -9.06
CA PRO A 50 -8.31 1.46 -8.45
C PRO A 50 -7.93 1.26 -6.97
N LEU A 51 -7.61 0.04 -6.49
CA LEU A 51 -7.35 -0.16 -5.05
C LEU A 51 -6.19 0.68 -4.49
N LEU A 52 -5.25 1.05 -5.36
CA LEU A 52 -3.95 1.61 -5.01
C LEU A 52 -3.60 2.85 -5.85
N LYS A 53 -4.54 3.78 -6.10
CA LYS A 53 -4.23 5.06 -6.79
C LYS A 53 -3.08 5.85 -6.14
N ASN A 54 -2.87 5.65 -4.84
CA ASN A 54 -1.80 6.26 -4.03
C ASN A 54 -0.85 5.21 -3.42
N ALA A 55 -0.89 3.96 -3.90
CA ALA A 55 0.01 2.93 -3.40
C ALA A 55 1.01 2.46 -4.45
N TYR A 56 2.28 2.48 -4.07
CA TYR A 56 3.35 1.92 -4.89
C TYR A 56 3.56 0.48 -4.43
N ALA A 57 3.34 -0.48 -5.33
CA ALA A 57 3.84 -1.83 -5.14
C ALA A 57 5.33 -1.83 -5.47
N ILE A 58 6.16 -2.25 -4.51
CA ILE A 58 7.61 -2.38 -4.71
C ILE A 58 7.93 -3.86 -4.65
N PHE A 59 8.61 -4.37 -5.67
CA PHE A 59 9.05 -5.76 -5.76
C PHE A 59 10.51 -5.87 -5.29
N LYS A 60 10.88 -7.03 -4.75
CA LYS A 60 12.27 -7.45 -4.66
C LYS A 60 12.42 -8.78 -5.38
#